data_AF-A0A7W2BKA6-F1
#
_entry.id   AF-A0A7W2BKA6-F1
#
_cell.length_a   1.000
_cell.length_b   1.000
_cell.length_c   1.000
_cell.angle_alpha   90.00
_cell.angle_beta   90.00
_cell.angle_gamma   90.00
#
_symmetry.space_group_name_H-M   'P 1'
#
loop_
_entity.id
_entity.type
_entity.pdbx_description
1 polymer ?
#
loop_
_entity_poly.entity_id
_entity_poly.type
_entity_poly.pdbx_seq_one_letter_code
_entity_poly.pdbx_strand_id
1 'polypeptide(L)'
;MHALAIPLGLAFLLIFWRVSRGQKPGIQLHAATLLVSLIAVFVSVPALWQALYEGYPKDSFFTLKTSGRLGVLAISSTAIMVFFQILTQKTGYLLHWSDRRDASTLTRLCIFIGDCVSGIALFIAGIWVLPQAFYGFYRILIPNLPQQIVIKPSPDFERLADILQLQSDGSLSQHLTGITFYAVILFTAFLHGYNKSLEKQSIVLLLMAYIAIQIANII
;
A
#
# COMPACT_ATOMS: atom_id res chain seq x y z
N MET A 1 24.31 2.79 1.28
CA MET A 1 22.97 3.42 1.15
C MET A 1 21.96 2.91 2.17
N HIS A 2 21.94 1.61 2.50
CA HIS A 2 21.00 1.01 3.47
C HIS A 2 20.85 1.76 4.82
N ALA A 3 21.97 2.20 5.42
CA ALA A 3 21.96 2.84 6.74
C ALA A 3 21.18 4.18 6.81
N LEU A 4 20.98 4.87 5.68
CA LEU A 4 20.27 6.16 5.64
C LEU A 4 18.80 6.03 5.22
N ALA A 5 18.42 4.96 4.53
CA ALA A 5 17.06 4.73 4.05
C ALA A 5 16.06 4.62 5.22
N ILE A 6 16.39 3.82 6.23
CA ILE A 6 15.55 3.58 7.41
C ILE A 6 15.28 4.86 8.23
N PRO A 7 16.30 5.63 8.66
CA PRO A 7 16.04 6.86 9.42
C PRO A 7 15.31 7.92 8.58
N LEU A 8 15.53 7.97 7.27
CA LEU A 8 14.87 8.94 6.39
C LEU A 8 13.36 8.67 6.26
N GLY A 9 12.97 7.41 5.99
CA GLY A 9 11.56 7.02 5.93
C GLY A 9 10.85 7.26 7.26
N LEU A 10 11.52 6.96 8.38
CA LEU A 10 11.00 7.21 9.72
C LEU A 10 10.81 8.71 10.00
N ALA A 11 11.82 9.53 9.71
CA ALA A 11 11.75 10.97 9.91
C ALA A 11 10.60 11.58 9.09
N PHE A 12 10.43 11.13 7.84
CA PHE A 12 9.36 11.58 6.96
C PHE A 12 7.97 11.25 7.54
N LEU A 13 7.77 10.01 8.02
CA LEU A 13 6.52 9.60 8.68
C LEU A 13 6.21 10.43 9.94
N LEU A 14 7.23 10.70 10.77
CA LEU A 14 7.07 11.46 12.00
C LEU A 14 6.77 12.94 11.75
N ILE A 15 7.42 13.55 10.76
CA ILE A 15 7.15 14.93 10.33
C ILE A 15 5.71 15.03 9.84
N PHE A 16 5.28 14.11 8.95
CA PHE A 16 3.93 14.12 8.43
C PHE A 16 2.88 13.88 9.52
N TRP A 17 3.12 12.93 10.43
CA TRP A 17 2.25 12.71 11.59
C TRP A 17 2.09 13.98 12.42
N ARG A 18 3.20 14.68 12.69
CA ARG A 18 3.18 15.93 13.46
C ARG A 18 2.37 17.03 12.77
N VAL A 19 2.53 17.20 11.45
CA VAL A 19 1.83 18.24 10.66
C VAL A 19 0.33 17.94 10.51
N SER A 20 -0.02 16.66 10.41
CA SER A 20 -1.41 16.23 10.21
C SER A 20 -2.20 16.08 11.51
N ARG A 21 -1.53 16.13 12.67
CA ARG A 21 -2.16 16.03 13.99
C ARG A 21 -3.19 17.13 14.20
N GLY A 22 -4.39 16.74 14.65
CA GLY A 22 -5.49 17.65 14.96
C GLY A 22 -6.27 18.18 13.74
N GLN A 23 -5.85 17.85 12.51
CA GLN A 23 -6.63 18.16 11.32
C GLN A 23 -7.89 17.28 11.23
N LYS A 24 -8.99 17.82 10.71
CA LYS A 24 -10.18 17.02 10.43
C LYS A 24 -9.89 16.14 9.20
N PRO A 25 -10.16 14.83 9.25
CA PRO A 25 -9.95 13.96 8.10
C PRO A 25 -10.85 14.38 6.94
N GLY A 26 -10.23 14.63 5.80
CA GLY A 26 -10.88 14.99 4.54
C GLY A 26 -10.12 14.37 3.37
N ILE A 27 -10.67 14.44 2.16
CA ILE A 27 -10.08 13.77 0.97
C ILE A 27 -8.63 14.18 0.70
N GLN A 28 -8.28 15.45 0.95
CA GLN A 28 -6.93 15.96 0.81
C GLN A 28 -5.98 15.30 1.81
N LEU A 29 -6.40 15.15 3.06
CA LEU A 29 -5.60 14.51 4.09
C LEU A 29 -5.40 13.02 3.77
N HIS A 30 -6.45 12.31 3.35
CA HIS A 30 -6.33 10.90 2.96
C HIS A 30 -5.39 10.71 1.76
N ALA A 31 -5.49 11.56 0.75
CA ALA A 31 -4.57 11.53 -0.40
C ALA A 31 -3.11 11.79 0.03
N ALA A 32 -2.89 12.74 0.94
CA ALA A 32 -1.58 13.01 1.51
C ALA A 32 -1.06 11.82 2.34
N THR A 33 -1.89 11.22 3.18
CA THR A 33 -1.55 10.02 3.96
C THR A 33 -1.16 8.86 3.04
N LEU A 34 -1.93 8.61 1.97
CA LEU A 34 -1.62 7.60 0.96
C LEU A 34 -0.24 7.85 0.35
N LEU A 35 -0.03 9.07 -0.18
CA LEU A 35 1.22 9.43 -0.82
C LEU A 35 2.41 9.25 0.14
N VAL A 36 2.24 9.67 1.39
CA VAL A 36 3.26 9.54 2.43
C VAL A 36 3.55 8.09 2.77
N SER A 37 2.53 7.25 2.90
CA SER A 37 2.70 5.81 3.15
C SER A 37 3.46 5.14 1.99
N LEU A 38 3.12 5.45 0.75
CA LEU A 38 3.82 4.91 -0.43
C LEU A 38 5.27 5.37 -0.50
N ILE A 39 5.53 6.66 -0.30
CA ILE A 39 6.89 7.23 -0.32
C ILE A 39 7.72 6.64 0.82
N ALA A 40 7.16 6.55 2.03
CA ALA A 40 7.86 5.99 3.17
C ALA A 40 8.31 4.55 2.88
N VAL A 41 7.43 3.70 2.36
CA VAL A 41 7.81 2.33 1.97
C VAL A 41 8.88 2.35 0.88
N PHE A 42 8.69 3.13 -0.20
CA PHE A 42 9.63 3.21 -1.30
C PHE A 42 11.04 3.61 -0.83
N VAL A 43 11.12 4.65 0.00
CA VAL A 43 12.40 5.16 0.52
C VAL A 43 13.08 4.13 1.42
N SER A 44 12.31 3.32 2.14
CA SER A 44 12.82 2.36 3.11
C SER A 44 13.26 1.02 2.52
N VAL A 45 13.08 0.76 1.22
CA VAL A 45 13.43 -0.53 0.60
C VAL A 45 14.53 -0.34 -0.44
N PRO A 46 15.81 -0.55 -0.08
CA PRO A 46 16.96 -0.31 -0.96
C PRO A 46 16.96 -1.11 -2.27
N ALA A 47 16.38 -2.31 -2.28
CA ALA A 47 16.24 -3.12 -3.49
C ALA A 47 15.44 -2.40 -4.59
N LEU A 48 14.46 -1.57 -4.23
CA LEU A 48 13.70 -0.75 -5.18
C LEU A 48 14.57 0.32 -5.85
N TRP A 49 15.50 0.91 -5.10
CA TRP A 49 16.43 1.91 -5.63
C TRP A 49 17.40 1.29 -6.61
N GLN A 50 17.88 0.08 -6.29
CA GLN A 50 18.72 -0.68 -7.20
C GLN A 50 17.96 -1.04 -8.48
N ALA A 51 16.74 -1.59 -8.37
CA ALA A 51 15.91 -1.93 -9.53
C ALA A 51 15.63 -0.70 -10.42
N LEU A 52 15.39 0.46 -9.79
CA LEU A 52 15.18 1.73 -10.49
C LEU A 52 16.46 2.20 -11.20
N TYR A 53 17.62 2.10 -10.54
CA TYR A 53 18.92 2.43 -11.13
C TYR A 53 19.24 1.53 -12.34
N GLU A 54 18.94 0.22 -12.23
CA GLU A 54 19.13 -0.75 -13.30
C GLU A 54 18.08 -0.65 -14.42
N GLY A 55 17.01 0.13 -14.20
CA GLY A 55 15.98 0.39 -15.19
C GLY A 55 15.07 -0.81 -15.49
N TYR A 56 14.94 -1.76 -14.56
CA TYR A 56 14.09 -2.95 -14.68
C TYR A 56 14.32 -3.74 -15.99
N PRO A 57 15.50 -4.34 -16.19
CA PRO A 57 15.89 -4.91 -17.49
C PRO A 57 15.01 -6.08 -17.95
N LYS A 58 14.35 -6.78 -17.01
CA LYS A 58 13.47 -7.92 -17.29
C LYS A 58 11.98 -7.54 -17.47
N ASP A 59 11.64 -6.26 -17.32
CA ASP A 59 10.23 -5.85 -17.26
C ASP A 59 9.66 -5.45 -18.63
N SER A 60 8.61 -6.17 -19.02
CA SER A 60 7.79 -5.87 -20.21
C SER A 60 7.19 -4.47 -20.23
N PHE A 61 7.03 -3.79 -19.09
CA PHE A 61 6.55 -2.40 -19.05
C PHE A 61 7.41 -1.48 -19.92
N PHE A 62 8.74 -1.68 -19.89
CA PHE A 62 9.68 -0.86 -20.66
C PHE A 62 9.73 -1.25 -22.14
N THR A 63 9.11 -2.35 -22.57
CA THR A 63 8.96 -2.69 -23.99
C THR A 63 7.73 -2.04 -24.64
N LEU A 64 6.81 -1.49 -23.83
CA LEU A 64 5.63 -0.78 -24.32
C LEU A 64 5.99 0.56 -24.97
N LYS A 65 5.19 0.95 -25.97
CA LYS A 65 5.17 2.34 -26.49
C LYS A 65 4.75 3.32 -25.39
N THR A 66 5.12 4.59 -25.54
CA THR A 66 4.82 5.66 -24.57
C THR A 66 3.34 5.71 -24.16
N SER A 67 2.41 5.59 -25.10
CA SER A 67 0.97 5.55 -24.81
C SER A 67 0.56 4.35 -23.94
N GLY A 68 1.14 3.18 -24.19
CA GLY A 68 0.92 1.99 -23.39
C GLY A 68 1.43 2.17 -21.96
N ARG A 69 2.64 2.73 -21.79
CA ARG A 69 3.21 3.04 -20.47
C ARG A 69 2.33 4.01 -19.69
N LEU A 70 1.91 5.11 -20.32
CA LEU A 70 1.02 6.09 -19.68
C LEU A 70 -0.32 5.49 -19.28
N GLY A 71 -0.92 4.65 -20.12
CA GLY A 71 -2.17 3.99 -19.79
C GLY A 71 -2.04 2.99 -18.64
N VAL A 72 -0.95 2.22 -18.58
CA VAL A 72 -0.64 1.32 -17.44
C VAL A 72 -0.44 2.11 -16.15
N LEU A 73 0.28 3.24 -16.21
CA LEU A 73 0.45 4.12 -15.05
C LEU A 73 -0.90 4.67 -14.58
N ALA A 74 -1.72 5.18 -15.50
CA ALA A 74 -3.03 5.75 -15.18
C ALA A 74 -3.98 4.73 -14.53
N ILE A 75 -4.10 3.51 -15.09
CA ILE A 75 -4.96 2.48 -14.51
C ILE A 75 -4.43 1.99 -13.16
N SER A 76 -3.11 1.86 -13.00
CA SER A 76 -2.50 1.44 -11.72
C SER A 76 -2.71 2.49 -10.64
N SER A 77 -2.46 3.77 -10.94
CA SER A 77 -2.71 4.87 -10.00
C SER A 77 -4.18 4.96 -9.62
N THR A 78 -5.09 4.80 -10.59
CA THR A 78 -6.54 4.78 -10.32
C THR A 78 -6.93 3.62 -9.42
N ALA A 79 -6.43 2.41 -9.70
CA ALA A 79 -6.69 1.23 -8.87
C ALA A 79 -6.20 1.42 -7.43
N ILE A 80 -4.99 1.95 -7.25
CA ILE A 80 -4.44 2.28 -5.92
C ILE A 80 -5.33 3.31 -5.22
N MET A 81 -5.71 4.40 -5.88
CA MET A 81 -6.58 5.44 -5.29
C MET A 81 -7.93 4.87 -4.85
N VAL A 82 -8.58 4.07 -5.72
CA VAL A 82 -9.86 3.42 -5.41
C VAL A 82 -9.70 2.46 -4.23
N PHE A 83 -8.64 1.65 -4.22
CA PHE A 83 -8.37 0.71 -3.15
C PHE A 83 -8.20 1.41 -1.79
N PHE A 84 -7.38 2.46 -1.71
CA PHE A 84 -7.19 3.20 -0.45
C PHE A 84 -8.41 4.03 -0.05
N GLN A 85 -9.26 4.43 -1.00
CA GLN A 85 -10.55 5.03 -0.68
C GLN A 85 -11.49 4.02 -0.01
N ILE A 86 -11.51 2.77 -0.48
CA ILE A 86 -12.26 1.67 0.18
C ILE A 86 -11.71 1.43 1.59
N LEU A 87 -10.38 1.38 1.76
CA LEU A 87 -9.76 1.23 3.08
C LEU A 87 -10.15 2.37 4.03
N THR A 88 -10.16 3.61 3.54
CA THR A 88 -10.59 4.79 4.31
C THR A 88 -12.02 4.63 4.82
N GLN A 89 -12.95 4.25 3.95
CA GLN A 89 -14.35 4.06 4.32
C GLN A 89 -14.50 2.94 5.36
N LYS A 90 -13.81 1.82 5.14
CA LYS A 90 -13.79 0.67 6.05
C LYS A 90 -13.25 1.05 7.44
N THR A 91 -12.07 1.65 7.50
CA THR A 91 -11.44 2.08 8.76
C THR A 91 -12.32 3.12 9.48
N GLY A 92 -12.89 4.07 8.74
CA GLY A 92 -13.83 5.05 9.29
C GLY A 92 -15.05 4.40 9.95
N TYR A 93 -15.63 3.36 9.31
CA TYR A 93 -16.74 2.60 9.87
C TYR A 93 -16.35 1.85 11.16
N LEU A 94 -15.20 1.18 11.17
CA LEU A 94 -14.69 0.46 12.36
C LEU A 94 -14.41 1.40 13.53
N LEU A 95 -13.80 2.56 13.27
CA LEU A 95 -13.49 3.56 14.29
C LEU A 95 -14.76 4.19 14.85
N HIS A 96 -15.73 4.55 13.99
CA HIS A 96 -17.01 5.10 14.43
C HIS A 96 -17.80 4.10 15.30
N TRP A 97 -17.75 2.82 14.96
CA TRP A 97 -18.35 1.77 15.79
C TRP A 97 -17.66 1.62 17.16
N SER A 98 -16.32 1.73 17.18
CA SER A 98 -15.53 1.70 18.41
C SER A 98 -15.86 2.86 19.36
N ASP A 99 -15.95 4.07 18.81
CA ASP A 99 -16.18 5.29 19.59
C ASP A 99 -17.57 5.32 20.23
N ARG A 100 -18.58 4.71 19.59
CA ARG A 100 -19.93 4.58 20.18
C ARG A 100 -20.03 3.68 21.40
N ARG A 101 -19.03 2.82 21.64
CA ARG A 101 -19.04 1.83 22.72
C ARG A 101 -18.10 2.17 23.88
N ASP A 102 -17.51 3.37 23.87
CA ASP A 102 -16.46 3.76 24.83
C ASP A 102 -15.39 2.66 24.98
N ALA A 103 -14.98 2.10 23.84
CA ALA A 103 -14.14 0.92 23.80
C ALA A 103 -12.83 1.12 24.56
N SER A 104 -12.48 0.12 25.38
CA SER A 104 -11.23 0.08 26.13
C SER A 104 -10.00 0.12 25.22
N THR A 105 -8.84 0.49 25.75
CA THR A 105 -7.55 0.45 25.03
C THR A 105 -7.29 -0.89 24.35
N LEU A 106 -7.54 -2.00 25.05
CA LEU A 106 -7.34 -3.34 24.51
C LEU A 106 -8.26 -3.61 23.32
N THR A 107 -9.54 -3.24 23.45
CA THR A 107 -10.52 -3.37 22.37
C THR A 107 -10.10 -2.57 21.13
N ARG A 108 -9.56 -1.36 21.31
CA ARG A 108 -9.07 -0.53 20.20
C ARG A 108 -7.85 -1.14 19.51
N LEU A 109 -6.93 -1.74 20.27
CA LEU A 109 -5.81 -2.49 19.69
C LEU A 109 -6.30 -3.69 18.87
N CYS A 110 -7.27 -4.45 19.38
CA CYS A 110 -7.88 -5.55 18.63
C CYS A 110 -8.56 -5.06 17.33
N ILE A 111 -9.23 -3.90 17.38
CA ILE A 111 -9.85 -3.28 16.20
C ILE A 111 -8.77 -2.87 15.20
N PHE A 112 -7.67 -2.25 15.64
CA PHE A 112 -6.54 -1.94 14.76
C PHE A 112 -5.96 -3.19 14.08
N ILE A 113 -5.71 -4.26 14.84
CA ILE A 113 -5.21 -5.52 14.28
C ILE A 113 -6.21 -6.09 13.27
N GLY A 114 -7.50 -6.15 13.61
CA GLY A 114 -8.56 -6.60 12.70
C GLY A 114 -8.71 -5.71 11.46
N ASP A 115 -8.49 -4.41 11.60
CA ASP A 115 -8.49 -3.43 10.50
C ASP A 115 -7.34 -3.72 9.52
N CYS A 116 -6.13 -3.94 10.03
CA CYS A 116 -4.97 -4.35 9.24
C CYS A 116 -5.21 -5.70 8.53
N VAL A 117 -5.69 -6.73 9.26
CA VAL A 117 -5.98 -8.05 8.68
C VAL A 117 -7.02 -7.96 7.57
N SER A 118 -8.12 -7.24 7.79
CA SER A 118 -9.14 -7.05 6.77
C SER A 118 -8.65 -6.19 5.59
N GLY A 119 -7.76 -5.22 5.83
CA GLY A 119 -7.09 -4.45 4.77
C GLY A 119 -6.19 -5.33 3.90
N ILE A 120 -5.41 -6.23 4.53
CA ILE A 120 -4.58 -7.22 3.82
C ILE A 120 -5.46 -8.20 3.03
N ALA A 121 -6.57 -8.66 3.59
CA ALA A 121 -7.50 -9.53 2.86
C ALA A 121 -8.09 -8.84 1.62
N LEU A 122 -8.48 -7.56 1.74
CA LEU A 122 -8.93 -6.76 0.60
C LEU A 122 -7.83 -6.55 -0.43
N PHE A 123 -6.59 -6.35 0.00
CA PHE A 123 -5.44 -6.25 -0.89
C PHE A 123 -5.23 -7.54 -1.70
N ILE A 124 -5.26 -8.70 -1.03
CA ILE A 124 -5.12 -10.02 -1.69
C ILE A 124 -6.25 -10.22 -2.70
N ALA A 125 -7.50 -9.91 -2.33
CA ALA A 125 -8.63 -9.95 -3.25
C ALA A 125 -8.44 -8.98 -4.43
N GLY A 126 -7.85 -7.81 -4.19
CA GLY A 126 -7.47 -6.84 -5.22
C GLY A 126 -6.50 -7.44 -6.22
N ILE A 127 -5.36 -7.99 -5.76
CA ILE A 127 -4.38 -8.69 -6.61
C ILE A 127 -5.04 -9.80 -7.41
N TRP A 128 -5.94 -10.55 -6.79
CA TRP A 128 -6.61 -11.67 -7.43
C TRP A 128 -7.47 -11.25 -8.63
N VAL A 129 -8.17 -10.11 -8.52
CA VAL A 129 -9.05 -9.58 -9.59
C VAL A 129 -8.30 -8.71 -10.61
N LEU A 130 -7.18 -8.09 -10.21
CA LEU A 130 -6.43 -7.12 -11.01
C LEU A 130 -6.01 -7.60 -12.41
N PRO A 131 -5.61 -8.87 -12.64
CA PRO A 131 -5.32 -9.38 -13.98
C PRO A 131 -6.46 -9.16 -14.97
N GLN A 132 -7.71 -9.26 -14.52
CA GLN A 132 -8.88 -9.06 -15.39
C GLN A 132 -9.03 -7.59 -15.79
N ALA A 133 -8.76 -6.66 -14.88
CA ALA A 133 -8.81 -5.23 -15.17
C ALA A 133 -7.73 -4.83 -16.19
N PHE A 134 -6.49 -5.31 -16.00
CA PHE A 134 -5.41 -5.09 -16.98
C PHE A 134 -5.70 -5.74 -18.32
N TYR A 135 -6.27 -6.94 -18.33
CA TYR A 135 -6.67 -7.59 -19.58
C TYR A 135 -7.72 -6.78 -20.33
N GLY A 136 -8.72 -6.25 -19.62
CA GLY A 136 -9.69 -5.32 -20.19
C GLY A 136 -9.03 -4.11 -20.84
N PHE A 137 -8.05 -3.49 -20.17
CA PHE A 137 -7.26 -2.40 -20.73
C PHE A 137 -6.46 -2.82 -21.97
N TYR A 138 -5.79 -3.97 -21.95
CA TYR A 138 -5.03 -4.45 -23.10
C TYR A 138 -5.91 -4.79 -24.30
N ARG A 139 -7.16 -5.24 -24.11
CA ARG A 139 -8.11 -5.43 -25.22
C ARG A 139 -8.47 -4.13 -25.93
N ILE A 140 -8.44 -3.00 -25.23
CA ILE A 140 -8.67 -1.68 -25.85
C ILE A 140 -7.44 -1.29 -26.69
N LEU A 141 -6.24 -1.62 -26.24
CA LEU A 141 -4.99 -1.29 -26.94
C LEU A 141 -4.64 -2.21 -28.10
N ILE A 142 -5.03 -3.49 -28.02
CA ILE A 142 -4.66 -4.54 -28.97
C ILE A 142 -5.93 -5.01 -29.66
N PRO A 143 -6.21 -4.53 -30.89
CA PRO A 143 -7.34 -5.01 -31.68
C PRO A 143 -7.28 -6.54 -31.84
N ASN A 144 -8.44 -7.19 -31.82
CA ASN A 144 -8.61 -8.64 -31.95
C ASN A 144 -8.12 -9.50 -30.77
N LEU A 145 -7.74 -8.90 -29.64
CA LEU A 145 -7.46 -9.67 -28.43
C LEU A 145 -8.76 -10.37 -27.94
N PRO A 146 -8.76 -11.70 -27.77
CA PRO A 146 -10.00 -12.46 -27.53
C PRO A 146 -10.69 -12.04 -26.23
N GLN A 147 -11.98 -12.35 -26.11
CA GLN A 147 -12.67 -12.21 -24.83
C GLN A 147 -12.47 -13.48 -24.01
N GLN A 148 -11.74 -13.38 -22.90
CA GLN A 148 -11.55 -14.49 -21.98
C GLN A 148 -11.45 -13.98 -20.54
N ILE A 149 -11.71 -14.88 -19.60
CA ILE A 149 -11.47 -14.67 -18.17
C ILE A 149 -10.02 -15.07 -17.91
N VAL A 150 -9.22 -14.13 -17.38
CA VAL A 150 -7.80 -14.36 -17.04
C VAL A 150 -7.56 -14.47 -15.53
N ILE A 151 -8.64 -14.44 -14.74
CA ILE A 151 -8.59 -14.68 -13.30
C ILE A 151 -8.19 -16.13 -13.06
N LYS A 152 -7.06 -16.34 -12.41
CA LYS A 152 -6.57 -17.65 -11.96
C LYS A 152 -7.09 -17.92 -10.53
N PRO A 153 -6.89 -19.10 -9.94
CA PRO A 153 -7.10 -19.29 -8.50
C PRO A 153 -6.37 -18.21 -7.67
N SER A 154 -6.83 -18.00 -6.44
CA SER A 154 -6.20 -17.05 -5.50
C SER A 154 -4.67 -17.24 -5.51
N PRO A 155 -3.87 -16.15 -5.45
CA PRO A 155 -2.43 -16.28 -5.31
C PRO A 155 -2.10 -17.18 -4.11
N ASP A 156 -1.17 -18.11 -4.32
CA ASP A 156 -0.63 -18.94 -3.26
C ASP A 156 0.30 -18.12 -2.35
N PHE A 157 0.66 -18.71 -1.21
CA PHE A 157 1.51 -18.04 -0.22
C PHE A 157 2.93 -17.79 -0.74
N GLU A 158 3.44 -18.66 -1.62
CA GLU A 158 4.77 -18.50 -2.22
C GLU A 158 4.81 -17.24 -3.09
N ARG A 159 3.85 -17.08 -4.00
CA ARG A 159 3.74 -15.89 -4.83
C ARG A 159 3.53 -14.61 -4.02
N LEU A 160 2.76 -14.68 -2.93
CA LEU A 160 2.62 -13.54 -2.02
C LEU A 160 3.96 -13.22 -1.37
N ALA A 161 4.69 -14.22 -0.86
CA ALA A 161 6.01 -14.03 -0.28
C ALA A 161 6.99 -13.39 -1.28
N ASP A 162 7.00 -13.84 -2.53
CA ASP A 162 7.86 -13.27 -3.59
C ASP A 162 7.55 -11.78 -3.83
N ILE A 163 6.27 -11.41 -3.85
CA ILE A 163 5.84 -10.01 -3.98
C ILE A 163 6.29 -9.17 -2.79
N LEU A 164 6.24 -9.74 -1.58
CA LEU A 164 6.59 -9.05 -0.34
C LEU A 164 8.09 -8.89 -0.15
N GLN A 165 8.92 -9.79 -0.70
CA GLN A 165 10.37 -9.70 -0.60
C GLN A 165 10.97 -8.51 -1.37
N LEU A 166 10.23 -7.93 -2.33
CA LEU A 166 10.68 -6.76 -3.11
C LEU A 166 12.10 -6.96 -3.69
N GLN A 167 12.35 -8.13 -4.27
CA GLN A 167 13.66 -8.53 -4.82
C GLN A 167 14.15 -7.55 -5.88
N SER A 168 15.45 -7.24 -5.92
CA SER A 168 16.00 -6.22 -6.83
C SER A 168 15.80 -6.52 -8.32
N ASP A 169 15.60 -7.78 -8.71
CA ASP A 169 15.34 -8.18 -10.10
C ASP A 169 13.85 -8.39 -10.42
N GLY A 170 12.95 -8.02 -9.50
CA GLY A 170 11.51 -8.02 -9.68
C GLY A 170 11.03 -6.98 -10.70
N SER A 171 9.82 -7.18 -11.22
CA SER A 171 9.17 -6.22 -12.13
C SER A 171 8.65 -4.98 -11.39
N LEU A 172 8.45 -3.88 -12.11
CA LEU A 172 7.82 -2.66 -11.60
C LEU A 172 6.44 -2.96 -11.03
N SER A 173 5.67 -3.85 -11.67
CA SER A 173 4.36 -4.27 -11.17
C SER A 173 4.45 -5.06 -9.86
N GLN A 174 5.43 -5.94 -9.69
CA GLN A 174 5.68 -6.64 -8.43
C GLN A 174 6.06 -5.65 -7.33
N HIS A 175 6.96 -4.71 -7.63
CA HIS A 175 7.36 -3.66 -6.69
C HIS A 175 6.21 -2.74 -6.28
N LEU A 176 5.43 -2.23 -7.23
CA LEU A 176 4.24 -1.43 -6.90
C LEU A 176 3.24 -2.21 -6.06
N THR A 177 3.10 -3.51 -6.30
CA THR A 177 2.23 -4.39 -5.52
C THR A 177 2.76 -4.54 -4.09
N GLY A 178 4.04 -4.88 -3.89
CA GLY A 178 4.63 -5.00 -2.56
C GLY A 178 4.68 -3.66 -1.80
N ILE A 179 4.99 -2.55 -2.46
CA ILE A 179 4.92 -1.20 -1.88
C ILE A 179 3.50 -0.93 -1.38
N THR A 180 2.50 -1.24 -2.20
CA THR A 180 1.09 -1.05 -1.85
C THR A 180 0.71 -1.89 -0.63
N PHE A 181 1.16 -3.14 -0.55
CA PHE A 181 0.91 -4.00 0.62
C PHE A 181 1.40 -3.34 1.92
N TYR A 182 2.66 -2.94 1.98
CA TYR A 182 3.21 -2.33 3.18
C TYR A 182 2.57 -0.98 3.49
N ALA A 183 2.19 -0.23 2.45
CA ALA A 183 1.47 1.02 2.60
C ALA A 183 0.08 0.83 3.24
N VAL A 184 -0.60 -0.32 3.07
CA VAL A 184 -1.86 -0.63 3.79
C VAL A 184 -1.68 -0.50 5.30
N ILE A 185 -0.59 -1.05 5.83
CA ILE A 185 -0.34 -1.09 7.27
C ILE A 185 -0.06 0.32 7.80
N LEU A 186 0.83 1.07 7.14
CA LEU A 186 1.14 2.45 7.52
C LEU A 186 -0.08 3.35 7.40
N PHE A 187 -0.83 3.23 6.31
CA PHE A 187 -2.02 4.03 6.06
C PHE A 187 -3.10 3.77 7.13
N THR A 188 -3.34 2.49 7.45
CA THR A 188 -4.27 2.11 8.53
C THR A 188 -3.81 2.68 9.87
N ALA A 189 -2.52 2.60 10.20
CA ALA A 189 -1.96 3.18 11.42
C ALA A 189 -2.15 4.70 11.49
N PHE A 190 -1.98 5.42 10.37
CA PHE A 190 -2.25 6.85 10.30
C PHE A 190 -3.73 7.17 10.53
N LEU A 191 -4.65 6.44 9.90
CA LEU A 191 -6.08 6.68 10.07
C LEU A 191 -6.54 6.45 11.51
N HIS A 192 -6.04 5.40 12.16
CA HIS A 192 -6.26 5.19 13.60
C HIS A 192 -5.64 6.33 14.42
N GLY A 193 -4.52 6.86 13.98
CA GLY A 193 -3.83 7.96 14.63
C GLY A 193 -4.52 9.32 14.58
N TYR A 194 -5.38 9.55 13.58
CA TYR A 194 -6.23 10.75 13.53
C TYR A 194 -7.39 10.71 14.50
N ASN A 195 -7.76 9.52 15.00
CA ASN A 195 -8.81 9.43 16.00
C ASN A 195 -8.29 9.98 17.35
N LYS A 196 -8.92 11.05 17.83
CA LYS A 196 -8.56 11.74 19.08
C LYS A 196 -8.42 10.81 20.27
N SER A 197 -9.19 9.72 20.31
CA SER A 197 -9.15 8.72 21.39
C SER A 197 -7.80 7.97 21.47
N LEU A 198 -7.06 7.86 20.36
CA LEU A 198 -5.79 7.14 20.26
C LEU A 198 -4.58 8.06 20.05
N GLU A 199 -4.73 9.37 20.18
CA GLU A 199 -3.69 10.36 19.87
C GLU A 199 -2.35 10.10 20.59
N LYS A 200 -2.39 9.53 21.81
CA LYS A 200 -1.17 9.16 22.54
C LYS A 200 -0.55 7.83 22.06
N GLN A 201 -1.35 6.93 21.52
CA GLN A 201 -0.95 5.59 21.06
C GLN A 201 -0.60 5.55 19.56
N SER A 202 -1.05 6.55 18.81
CA SER A 202 -0.88 6.63 17.35
C SER A 202 0.58 6.58 16.91
N ILE A 203 1.46 7.27 17.64
CA ILE A 203 2.89 7.27 17.32
C ILE A 203 3.48 5.88 17.55
N VAL A 204 3.04 5.18 18.61
CA VAL A 204 3.51 3.82 18.91
C VAL A 204 3.05 2.86 17.82
N LEU A 205 1.78 2.93 17.40
CA LEU A 205 1.25 2.11 16.30
C LEU A 205 2.01 2.36 14.99
N LEU A 206 2.28 3.63 14.65
CA LEU A 206 3.04 4.00 13.46
C LEU A 206 4.48 3.47 13.51
N LEU A 207 5.15 3.59 14.66
CA LEU A 207 6.50 3.06 14.87
C LEU A 207 6.52 1.53 14.76
N MET A 208 5.58 0.84 15.39
CA MET A 208 5.47 -0.62 15.31
C MET A 208 5.21 -1.10 13.88
N ALA A 209 4.30 -0.44 13.16
CA ALA A 209 4.04 -0.73 11.75
C ALA A 209 5.29 -0.54 10.90
N TYR A 210 6.01 0.57 11.09
CA TYR A 210 7.24 0.85 10.35
C TYR A 210 8.35 -0.16 10.66
N ILE A 211 8.56 -0.51 11.93
CA ILE A 211 9.55 -1.51 12.35
C ILE A 211 9.21 -2.88 11.79
N ALA A 212 7.94 -3.29 11.82
CA ALA A 212 7.50 -4.56 11.24
C ALA A 212 7.83 -4.64 9.73
N ILE A 213 7.65 -3.52 9.01
CA ILE A 213 8.06 -3.42 7.59
C ILE A 213 9.59 -3.59 7.47
N GLN A 214 10.38 -2.93 8.31
CA GLN A 214 11.85 -3.07 8.24
C GLN A 214 12.30 -4.51 8.50
N ILE A 215 11.73 -5.17 9.50
CA ILE A 215 12.06 -6.56 9.82
C ILE A 215 11.72 -7.47 8.64
N ALA A 216 10.55 -7.28 8.03
CA ALA A 216 10.12 -8.07 6.87
C ALA A 216 11.00 -7.88 5.62
N ASN A 217 11.78 -6.80 5.54
CA ASN A 217 12.72 -6.54 4.44
C ASN A 217 14.16 -6.94 4.76
N ILE A 218 14.45 -7.36 5.99
CA ILE A 218 15.79 -7.85 6.41
C ILE A 218 15.88 -9.37 6.30
N ILE A 219 14.76 -10.07 6.52
CA ILE A 219 14.64 -11.53 6.47
C ILE A 219 14.45 -11.96 5.02
#